data_AF-A0A7J5YLF1-F1
#
_entry.id   AF-A0A7J5YLF1-F1
#
_cell.length_a   1.000
_cell.length_b   1.000
_cell.length_c   1.000
_cell.angle_alpha   90.00
_cell.angle_beta   90.00
_cell.angle_gamma   90.00
#
_symmetry.space_group_name_H-M   'P 1'
#
loop_
_entity.id
_entity.type
_entity.pdbx_description
1 polymer ?
#
loop_
_entity_poly.entity_id
_entity_poly.type
_entity_poly.pdbx_seq_one_letter_code
_entity_poly.pdbx_strand_id
1 'polypeptide(L)'
;MSCTRGQMLLSMCFSFTSGEHGITNVGKQELTLVQVSPSNEIVFDHSGIVKGLHMDAVEDKSAIQDKDAGLNLLRELASLPETDGEKRAHLFHVLVSMVRGMKTETLSPAIPEALEVSSALTYQVLAQCGTPECSSAIMQIFRTFDTSSLEVDAGVFAMGLVSNPSALLINDMLEMAKYKPSKPIMYALSNVVKRFYKAEGKLIPEIFAVAEFMGSQLGDCSGTRTTLS
;
A
#
# COMPACT_ATOMS: atom_id res chain seq x y z
N MET A 1 32.83 -19.28 11.21
CA MET A 1 31.39 -19.50 11.48
C MET A 1 30.66 -19.22 10.17
N SER A 2 29.90 -20.18 9.65
CA SER A 2 29.26 -20.10 8.32
C SER A 2 27.74 -20.19 8.48
N CYS A 3 27.01 -19.27 7.86
CA CYS A 3 25.54 -19.25 7.84
C CYS A 3 25.06 -19.24 6.39
N THR A 4 24.10 -20.10 6.07
CA THR A 4 23.44 -20.16 4.76
C THR A 4 21.95 -19.97 4.94
N ARG A 5 21.36 -18.99 4.25
CA ARG A 5 19.91 -18.73 4.25
C ARG A 5 19.34 -18.99 2.86
N GLY A 6 18.40 -19.92 2.76
CA GLY A 6 17.63 -20.18 1.54
C GLY A 6 16.23 -19.56 1.61
N GLN A 7 15.76 -19.00 0.51
CA GLN A 7 14.36 -18.61 0.31
C GLN A 7 13.86 -19.22 -1.01
N MET A 8 12.66 -19.80 -0.99
CA MET A 8 12.03 -20.38 -2.18
C MET A 8 10.76 -19.60 -2.50
N LEU A 9 10.69 -19.08 -3.72
CA LEU A 9 9.50 -18.42 -4.24
C LEU A 9 8.79 -19.38 -5.20
N LEU A 10 7.59 -19.80 -4.83
CA LEU A 10 6.69 -20.50 -5.75
C LEU A 10 5.77 -19.47 -6.40
N SER A 11 5.92 -19.29 -7.71
CA SER A 11 4.99 -18.47 -8.49
C SER A 11 3.71 -19.26 -8.76
N MET A 12 2.54 -18.68 -8.44
CA MET A 12 1.24 -19.33 -8.64
C MET A 12 0.98 -19.72 -10.11
N CYS A 13 1.62 -19.08 -11.09
CA CYS A 13 1.48 -19.46 -12.51
C CYS A 13 2.06 -20.85 -12.83
N PHE A 14 2.99 -21.37 -12.02
CA PHE A 14 3.66 -22.66 -12.28
C PHE A 14 2.93 -23.87 -11.71
N SER A 15 1.84 -23.69 -10.97
CA SER A 15 1.15 -24.79 -10.28
C SER A 15 0.42 -25.78 -11.19
N PHE A 16 0.41 -25.60 -12.52
CA PHE A 16 -0.31 -26.48 -13.44
C PHE A 16 0.54 -27.56 -14.15
N THR A 17 1.86 -27.58 -13.98
CA THR A 17 2.72 -28.61 -14.57
C THR A 17 3.85 -29.01 -13.62
N SER A 18 3.69 -30.19 -13.00
CA SER A 18 4.73 -31.03 -12.41
C SER A 18 5.81 -30.34 -11.54
N GLY A 19 5.63 -30.47 -10.22
CA GLY A 19 6.69 -30.90 -9.29
C GLY A 19 7.68 -29.88 -8.77
N GLU A 20 8.46 -29.20 -9.62
CA GLU A 20 9.74 -28.60 -9.15
C GLU A 20 10.13 -27.30 -9.87
N HIS A 21 9.20 -26.38 -10.10
CA HIS A 21 9.51 -25.09 -10.74
C HIS A 21 9.35 -23.93 -9.75
N GLY A 22 10.36 -23.71 -8.90
CA GLY A 22 10.45 -22.57 -7.99
C GLY A 22 11.79 -21.85 -8.13
N ILE A 23 11.79 -20.52 -7.97
CA ILE A 23 13.03 -19.72 -7.95
C ILE A 23 13.59 -19.79 -6.53
N THR A 24 14.86 -20.17 -6.38
CA THR A 24 15.54 -20.21 -5.08
C THR A 24 16.61 -19.13 -5.00
N ASN A 25 16.62 -18.38 -3.89
CA ASN A 25 17.68 -17.44 -3.56
C ASN A 25 18.45 -18.00 -2.35
N VAL A 26 19.77 -18.14 -2.47
CA VAL A 26 20.65 -18.67 -1.42
C VAL A 26 21.70 -17.62 -1.07
N GLY A 27 21.56 -17.02 0.11
CA GLY A 27 22.57 -16.13 0.69
C GLY A 27 23.54 -16.91 1.57
N LYS A 28 24.85 -16.81 1.32
CA LYS A 28 25.90 -17.38 2.16
C LYS A 28 26.71 -16.26 2.83
N GLN A 29 26.92 -16.36 4.13
CA GLN A 29 27.80 -15.46 4.89
C GLN A 29 28.83 -16.28 5.65
N GLU A 30 30.10 -15.98 5.42
CA GLU A 30 31.22 -16.63 6.08
C GLU A 30 32.01 -15.60 6.88
N LEU A 31 32.14 -15.83 8.18
CA LEU A 31 32.91 -15.00 9.09
C LEU A 31 34.04 -15.83 9.70
N THR A 32 35.28 -15.43 9.43
CA THR A 32 36.48 -16.09 9.94
C THR A 32 37.27 -15.11 10.78
N LEU A 33 37.43 -15.43 12.07
CA LEU A 33 38.27 -14.64 12.97
C LEU A 33 39.73 -14.92 12.64
N VAL A 34 40.42 -13.93 12.05
CA VAL A 34 41.80 -14.10 11.57
C VAL A 34 42.81 -13.96 12.70
N GLN A 35 42.65 -12.96 13.56
CA GLN A 35 43.55 -12.69 14.67
C GLN A 35 42.83 -11.84 15.72
N VAL A 36 43.19 -12.01 16.99
CA VAL A 36 42.75 -11.14 18.09
C VAL A 36 43.99 -10.44 18.64
N SER A 37 43.97 -9.11 18.66
CA SER A 37 45.00 -8.29 19.30
C SER A 37 44.52 -7.83 20.69
N PRO A 38 45.42 -7.77 21.70
CA PRO A 38 45.07 -7.21 23.00
C PRO A 38 44.73 -5.73 22.83
N SER A 39 43.52 -5.35 23.27
CA SER A 39 43.07 -3.96 23.34
C SER A 39 42.86 -3.59 24.81
N ASN A 40 43.24 -2.37 25.19
CA ASN A 40 43.00 -1.87 26.54
C ASN A 40 41.50 -1.72 26.78
N GLU A 41 41.02 -2.06 27.98
CA GLU A 41 39.64 -1.89 28.44
C GLU A 41 39.25 -0.41 28.47
N ILE A 42 38.95 0.16 27.30
CA ILE A 42 38.29 1.46 27.20
C ILE A 42 36.81 1.16 27.11
N VAL A 43 36.06 1.58 28.15
CA VAL A 43 34.61 1.60 28.13
C VAL A 43 34.18 2.46 26.93
N PHE A 44 33.64 1.83 25.89
CA PHE A 44 33.12 2.54 24.73
C PHE A 44 31.86 3.30 25.15
N ASP A 45 31.92 4.64 25.09
CA ASP A 45 30.75 5.49 25.25
C ASP A 45 29.72 5.11 24.18
N HIS A 46 28.62 4.51 24.61
CA HIS A 46 27.55 4.12 23.70
C HIS A 46 26.78 5.39 23.34
N SER A 47 26.80 5.77 22.06
CA SER A 47 25.82 6.73 21.59
C SER A 47 24.43 6.18 21.93
N GLY A 48 23.56 6.99 22.55
CA GLY A 48 22.27 6.55 23.09
C GLY A 48 21.27 6.02 22.06
N ILE A 49 21.70 5.77 20.83
CA ILE A 49 20.91 5.23 19.72
C ILE A 49 21.15 3.72 19.66
N VAL A 50 20.53 2.98 20.58
CA VAL A 50 20.52 1.52 20.55
C VAL A 50 19.37 1.06 19.66
N LYS A 51 19.68 0.60 18.44
CA LYS A 51 18.71 -0.03 17.53
C LYS A 51 18.88 -1.56 17.56
N GLY A 52 17.77 -2.29 17.53
CA GLY A 52 17.80 -3.76 17.46
C GLY A 52 18.35 -4.23 16.11
N LEU A 53 19.12 -5.33 16.11
CA LEU A 53 19.75 -5.91 14.91
C LEU A 53 18.78 -6.68 13.98
N HIS A 54 17.47 -6.54 14.16
CA HIS A 54 16.51 -7.02 13.18
C HIS A 54 16.65 -6.24 11.86
N MET A 55 16.45 -6.95 10.75
CA MET A 55 16.36 -6.32 9.43
C MET A 55 15.11 -5.43 9.43
N ASP A 56 15.30 -4.12 9.54
CA ASP A 56 14.24 -3.14 9.32
C ASP A 56 13.80 -3.22 7.85
N ALA A 57 12.49 -3.14 7.60
CA ALA A 57 12.00 -2.93 6.25
C ALA A 57 12.57 -1.60 5.75
N VAL A 58 13.31 -1.63 4.64
CA VAL A 58 13.79 -0.40 3.99
C VAL A 58 12.56 0.36 3.51
N GLU A 59 12.49 1.66 3.77
CA GLU A 59 11.54 2.51 3.05
C GLU A 59 11.93 2.45 1.56
N ASP A 60 11.22 1.64 0.78
CA ASP A 60 11.38 1.50 -0.68
C ASP A 60 10.81 2.73 -1.40
N LYS A 61 11.18 3.91 -0.91
CA LYS A 61 10.83 5.21 -1.46
C LYS A 61 11.99 5.66 -2.31
N SER A 62 11.69 6.05 -3.54
CA SER A 62 12.70 6.59 -4.44
C SER A 62 13.31 7.84 -3.79
N ALA A 63 14.64 7.91 -3.74
CA ALA A 63 15.34 9.14 -3.37
C ALA A 63 15.01 10.30 -4.33
N ILE A 64 14.59 9.96 -5.57
CA ILE A 64 14.18 10.89 -6.61
C ILE A 64 12.65 10.95 -6.63
N GLN A 65 12.11 12.08 -6.17
CA GLN A 65 10.67 12.38 -6.15
C GLN A 65 10.32 13.29 -7.34
N ASP A 66 10.35 12.73 -8.54
CA ASP A 66 10.16 13.50 -9.78
C ASP A 66 8.77 13.26 -10.38
N LYS A 67 7.88 14.25 -10.17
CA LYS A 67 6.51 14.28 -10.71
C LYS A 67 6.52 14.30 -12.24
N ASP A 68 7.35 15.15 -12.83
CA ASP A 68 7.34 15.45 -14.25
C ASP A 68 7.92 14.29 -15.07
N ALA A 69 8.92 13.58 -14.53
CA ALA A 69 9.41 12.34 -15.12
C ALA A 69 8.31 11.28 -15.23
N GLY A 70 7.49 11.12 -14.18
CA GLY A 70 6.34 10.20 -14.20
C GLY A 70 5.29 10.59 -15.24
N LEU A 71 4.93 11.89 -15.32
CA LEU A 71 3.98 12.40 -16.31
C LEU A 71 4.50 12.28 -17.74
N ASN A 72 5.79 12.52 -17.98
CA ASN A 72 6.40 12.37 -19.30
C ASN A 72 6.38 10.92 -19.76
N LEU A 73 6.68 9.98 -18.87
CA LEU A 73 6.60 8.55 -19.18
C LEU A 73 5.16 8.10 -19.47
N LEU A 74 4.18 8.62 -18.72
CA LEU A 74 2.76 8.39 -19.00
C LEU A 74 2.36 8.92 -20.38
N ARG A 75 2.84 10.11 -20.77
CA ARG A 75 2.59 10.68 -22.11
C ARG A 75 3.22 9.84 -23.21
N GLU A 76 4.46 9.39 -23.02
CA GLU A 76 5.11 8.47 -23.98
C GLU A 76 4.29 7.20 -24.14
N LEU A 77 3.88 6.58 -23.02
CA LEU A 77 3.08 5.36 -23.02
C LEU A 77 1.72 5.56 -23.72
N ALA A 78 1.04 6.67 -23.47
CA ALA A 78 -0.25 6.99 -24.08
C ALA A 78 -0.14 7.25 -25.60
N SER A 79 1.03 7.70 -26.07
CA SER A 79 1.29 7.97 -27.49
C SER A 79 1.76 6.74 -28.29
N LEU A 80 2.09 5.63 -27.62
CA LEU A 80 2.61 4.44 -28.29
C LEU A 80 1.55 3.71 -29.12
N PRO A 81 1.90 3.18 -30.31
CA PRO A 81 1.01 2.32 -31.08
C PRO A 81 0.72 1.01 -30.33
N GLU A 82 -0.49 0.49 -30.46
CA GLU A 82 -0.88 -0.82 -29.88
C GLU A 82 -0.04 -2.00 -30.40
N THR A 83 0.66 -1.83 -31.53
CA THR A 83 1.54 -2.85 -32.10
C THR A 83 2.85 -3.03 -31.33
N ASP A 84 3.27 -2.04 -30.53
CA ASP A 84 4.53 -2.06 -29.78
C ASP A 84 4.36 -2.65 -28.38
N GLY A 85 3.76 -3.84 -28.30
CA GLY A 85 3.37 -4.50 -27.05
C GLY A 85 4.51 -4.68 -26.05
N GLU A 86 5.71 -5.05 -26.50
CA GLU A 86 6.89 -5.23 -25.64
C GLU A 86 7.34 -3.91 -25.02
N LYS A 87 7.50 -2.86 -25.85
CA LYS A 87 7.91 -1.53 -25.37
C LYS A 87 6.86 -0.96 -24.42
N ARG A 88 5.58 -1.13 -24.72
CA ARG A 88 4.47 -0.69 -23.87
C ARG A 88 4.49 -1.41 -22.51
N ALA A 89 4.68 -2.73 -22.49
CA ALA A 89 4.78 -3.49 -21.24
C ALA A 89 5.99 -3.05 -20.40
N HIS A 90 7.14 -2.82 -21.04
CA HIS A 90 8.34 -2.34 -20.38
C HIS A 90 8.13 -0.96 -19.75
N LEU A 91 7.68 0.04 -20.52
CA LEU A 91 7.45 1.39 -20.01
C LEU A 91 6.36 1.42 -18.93
N PHE A 92 5.32 0.61 -19.06
CA PHE A 92 4.29 0.48 -18.03
C PHE A 92 4.87 -0.04 -16.72
N HIS A 93 5.75 -1.07 -16.76
CA HIS A 93 6.42 -1.56 -15.57
C HIS A 93 7.33 -0.50 -14.94
N VAL A 94 8.09 0.25 -15.75
CA VAL A 94 8.92 1.37 -15.26
C VAL A 94 8.06 2.42 -14.57
N LEU A 95 6.92 2.78 -15.16
CA LEU A 95 5.99 3.75 -14.60
C LEU A 95 5.41 3.28 -13.25
N VAL A 96 4.97 2.02 -13.16
CA VAL A 96 4.50 1.43 -11.90
C VAL A 96 5.59 1.44 -10.83
N SER A 97 6.84 1.11 -11.21
CA SER A 97 7.98 1.13 -10.28
C SER A 97 8.32 2.53 -9.79
N MET A 98 8.24 3.55 -10.66
CA MET A 98 8.43 4.95 -10.28
C MET A 98 7.35 5.40 -9.31
N VAL A 99 6.08 5.16 -9.64
CA VAL A 99 4.92 5.55 -8.83
C VAL A 99 4.92 4.85 -7.46
N ARG A 100 5.34 3.58 -7.40
CA ARG A 100 5.55 2.85 -6.14
C ARG A 100 6.55 3.54 -5.21
N GLY A 101 7.59 4.16 -5.77
CA GLY A 101 8.59 4.89 -5.00
C GLY A 101 8.19 6.33 -4.63
N MET A 102 7.04 6.84 -5.08
CA MET A 102 6.61 8.20 -4.81
C MET A 102 5.92 8.33 -3.45
N LYS A 103 6.12 9.48 -2.80
CA LYS A 103 5.42 9.86 -1.58
C LYS A 103 4.10 10.55 -1.92
N THR A 104 3.17 10.59 -0.96
CA THR A 104 1.86 11.24 -1.12
C THR A 104 1.97 12.69 -1.58
N GLU A 105 2.93 13.44 -1.03
CA GLU A 105 3.17 14.85 -1.39
C GLU A 105 3.58 15.05 -2.86
N THR A 106 4.16 14.03 -3.49
CA THR A 106 4.55 14.05 -4.92
C THR A 106 3.45 13.46 -5.79
N LEU A 107 2.86 12.35 -5.34
CA LEU A 107 1.89 11.58 -6.12
C LEU A 107 0.54 12.28 -6.21
N SER A 108 0.00 12.78 -5.08
CA SER A 108 -1.33 13.39 -5.04
C SER A 108 -1.49 14.58 -6.00
N PRO A 109 -0.54 15.52 -6.09
CA PRO A 109 -0.61 16.60 -7.08
C PRO A 109 -0.47 16.14 -8.53
N ALA A 110 0.13 14.97 -8.80
CA ALA A 110 0.30 14.44 -10.15
C ALA A 110 -0.99 13.85 -10.73
N ILE A 111 -1.91 13.41 -9.87
CA ILE A 111 -3.11 12.66 -10.28
C ILE A 111 -4.01 13.43 -11.26
N PRO A 112 -4.37 14.71 -11.02
CA PRO A 112 -5.25 15.43 -11.94
C PRO A 112 -4.64 15.52 -13.35
N GLU A 113 -3.36 15.87 -13.45
CA GLU A 113 -2.63 15.94 -14.72
C GLU A 113 -2.51 14.57 -15.41
N ALA A 114 -2.29 13.50 -14.63
CA ALA A 114 -2.21 12.14 -15.16
C ALA A 114 -3.56 11.67 -15.75
N LEU A 115 -4.67 11.99 -15.08
CA LEU A 115 -6.02 11.69 -15.56
C LEU A 115 -6.35 12.41 -16.87
N GLU A 116 -5.86 13.64 -17.06
CA GLU A 116 -6.00 14.40 -18.31
C GLU A 116 -5.20 13.78 -19.46
N VAL A 117 -4.00 13.25 -19.18
CA VAL A 117 -3.18 12.55 -20.19
C VAL A 117 -3.84 11.23 -20.60
N SER A 118 -4.17 10.38 -19.62
CA SER A 118 -4.87 9.12 -19.85
C SER A 118 -5.48 8.58 -18.56
N SER A 119 -6.81 8.67 -18.47
CA SER A 119 -7.56 8.13 -17.32
C SER A 119 -7.37 6.62 -17.17
N ALA A 120 -7.51 5.87 -18.26
CA ALA A 120 -7.41 4.41 -18.25
C ALA A 120 -6.03 3.92 -17.77
N LEU A 121 -4.95 4.50 -18.29
CA LEU A 121 -3.59 4.13 -17.87
C LEU A 121 -3.32 4.54 -16.41
N THR A 122 -3.80 5.71 -16.00
CA THR A 122 -3.66 6.17 -14.61
C THR A 122 -4.31 5.20 -13.62
N TYR A 123 -5.54 4.74 -13.88
CA TYR A 123 -6.19 3.74 -13.04
C TYR A 123 -5.44 2.41 -13.01
N GLN A 124 -4.92 1.95 -14.15
CA GLN A 124 -4.14 0.70 -14.23
C GLN A 124 -2.84 0.79 -13.43
N VAL A 125 -2.14 1.92 -13.49
CA VAL A 125 -0.90 2.16 -12.74
C VAL A 125 -1.17 2.19 -11.24
N LEU A 126 -2.17 2.96 -10.81
CA LEU A 126 -2.52 3.06 -9.39
C LEU A 126 -2.95 1.72 -8.79
N ALA A 127 -3.74 0.93 -9.53
CA ALA A 127 -4.16 -0.39 -9.09
C ALA A 127 -2.99 -1.38 -8.95
N GLN A 128 -1.94 -1.25 -9.77
CA GLN A 128 -0.76 -2.15 -9.76
C GLN A 128 0.40 -1.66 -8.87
N CYS A 129 0.35 -0.39 -8.44
CA CYS A 129 1.38 0.20 -7.59
C CYS A 129 1.51 -0.50 -6.23
N GLY A 130 0.38 -0.79 -5.58
CA GLY A 130 0.31 -1.61 -4.37
C GLY A 130 0.81 -0.95 -3.07
N THR A 131 1.06 0.37 -3.07
CA THR A 131 1.50 1.10 -1.88
C THR A 131 0.34 1.78 -1.14
N PRO A 132 0.54 2.14 0.14
CA PRO A 132 -0.40 3.01 0.87
C PRO A 132 -0.70 4.31 0.12
N GLU A 133 0.31 4.95 -0.45
CA GLU A 133 0.21 6.21 -1.17
C GLU A 133 -0.66 6.09 -2.43
N CYS A 134 -0.49 5.00 -3.19
CA CYS A 134 -1.31 4.73 -4.37
C CYS A 134 -2.76 4.40 -4.02
N SER A 135 -2.97 3.65 -2.93
CA SER A 135 -4.32 3.39 -2.42
C SER A 135 -5.01 4.68 -1.98
N SER A 136 -4.27 5.58 -1.32
CA SER A 136 -4.74 6.91 -0.94
C SER A 136 -5.08 7.78 -2.14
N ALA A 137 -4.24 7.76 -3.18
CA ALA A 137 -4.51 8.45 -4.45
C ALA A 137 -5.81 7.97 -5.11
N ILE A 138 -6.07 6.65 -5.13
CA ILE A 138 -7.35 6.09 -5.61
C ILE A 138 -8.52 6.62 -4.79
N MET A 139 -8.39 6.65 -3.46
CA MET A 139 -9.44 7.17 -2.57
C MET A 139 -9.69 8.67 -2.78
N GLN A 140 -8.64 9.46 -3.04
CA GLN A 140 -8.78 10.87 -3.41
C GLN A 140 -9.55 11.04 -4.71
N ILE A 141 -9.28 10.22 -5.72
CA ILE A 141 -10.04 10.19 -6.98
C ILE A 141 -11.51 9.88 -6.68
N PHE A 142 -11.83 8.86 -5.88
CA PHE A 142 -13.22 8.53 -5.54
C PHE A 142 -13.97 9.69 -4.84
N ARG A 143 -13.27 10.55 -4.08
CA ARG A 143 -13.90 11.72 -3.44
C ARG A 143 -14.30 12.81 -4.44
N THR A 144 -13.71 12.84 -5.64
CA THR A 144 -14.07 13.84 -6.66
C THR A 144 -15.33 13.45 -7.44
N PHE A 145 -15.78 12.20 -7.34
CA PHE A 145 -17.03 11.75 -7.97
C PHE A 145 -18.27 12.20 -7.17
N ASP A 146 -19.39 12.28 -7.87
CA ASP A 146 -20.69 12.59 -7.26
C ASP A 146 -21.06 11.53 -6.21
N THR A 147 -21.53 11.98 -5.04
CA THR A 147 -22.01 11.11 -3.96
C THR A 147 -23.16 10.17 -4.34
N SER A 148 -23.85 10.40 -5.46
CA SER A 148 -24.89 9.52 -5.99
C SER A 148 -24.35 8.39 -6.88
N SER A 149 -23.07 8.43 -7.27
CA SER A 149 -22.43 7.42 -8.12
C SER A 149 -22.34 6.05 -7.42
N LEU A 150 -22.83 5.01 -8.10
CA LEU A 150 -22.72 3.61 -7.67
C LEU A 150 -21.30 3.07 -7.87
N GLU A 151 -20.55 3.65 -8.81
CA GLU A 151 -19.15 3.32 -9.09
C GLU A 151 -18.26 3.60 -7.87
N VAL A 152 -18.54 4.69 -7.13
CA VAL A 152 -17.85 4.99 -5.87
C VAL A 152 -18.09 3.90 -4.82
N ASP A 153 -19.33 3.42 -4.69
CA ASP A 153 -19.67 2.36 -3.73
C ASP A 153 -18.93 1.05 -4.06
N ALA A 154 -18.90 0.67 -5.34
CA ALA A 154 -18.19 -0.52 -5.80
C ALA A 154 -16.67 -0.39 -5.64
N GLY A 155 -16.10 0.78 -6.00
CA GLY A 155 -14.68 1.06 -5.89
C GLY A 155 -14.18 1.05 -4.45
N VAL A 156 -14.89 1.74 -3.54
CA VAL A 156 -14.54 1.77 -2.11
C VAL A 156 -14.72 0.39 -1.47
N PHE A 157 -15.76 -0.36 -1.87
CA PHE A 157 -15.93 -1.74 -1.43
C PHE A 157 -14.75 -2.63 -1.85
N ALA A 158 -14.29 -2.51 -3.09
CA ALA A 158 -13.11 -3.22 -3.58
C ALA A 158 -11.83 -2.83 -2.81
N MET A 159 -11.66 -1.55 -2.46
CA MET A 159 -10.54 -1.11 -1.61
C MET A 159 -10.57 -1.77 -0.23
N GLY A 160 -11.75 -2.02 0.32
CA GLY A 160 -11.91 -2.80 1.55
C GLY A 160 -11.44 -4.26 1.46
N LEU A 161 -11.19 -4.78 0.25
CA LEU A 161 -10.73 -6.15 0.00
C LEU A 161 -9.24 -6.28 -0.27
N VAL A 162 -8.46 -5.18 -0.18
CA VAL A 162 -7.00 -5.20 -0.35
C VAL A 162 -6.35 -6.14 0.68
N SER A 163 -5.32 -6.88 0.24
CA SER A 163 -4.67 -7.93 1.04
C SER A 163 -3.81 -7.38 2.17
N ASN A 164 -3.16 -6.24 1.97
CA ASN A 164 -2.30 -5.58 2.96
C ASN A 164 -2.76 -4.14 3.19
N PRO A 165 -3.82 -3.92 4.00
CA PRO A 165 -4.30 -2.58 4.28
C PRO A 165 -3.29 -1.79 5.13
N SER A 166 -3.33 -0.47 5.00
CA SER A 166 -2.48 0.45 5.76
C SER A 166 -3.30 1.37 6.66
N ALA A 167 -2.66 1.98 7.66
CA ALA A 167 -3.29 3.02 8.49
C ALA A 167 -3.84 4.18 7.64
N LEU A 168 -3.08 4.59 6.60
CA LEU A 168 -3.48 5.61 5.65
C LEU A 168 -4.80 5.24 4.93
N LEU A 169 -4.91 3.99 4.47
CA LEU A 169 -6.14 3.51 3.81
C LEU A 169 -7.33 3.49 4.77
N ILE A 170 -7.13 3.10 6.04
CA ILE A 170 -8.20 3.14 7.05
C ILE A 170 -8.71 4.58 7.23
N ASN A 171 -7.80 5.53 7.40
CA ASN A 171 -8.15 6.94 7.51
C ASN A 171 -8.89 7.43 6.27
N ASP A 172 -8.41 7.05 5.07
CA ASP A 172 -9.07 7.48 3.84
C ASP A 172 -10.49 6.92 3.67
N MET A 173 -10.69 5.66 4.07
CA MET A 173 -12.01 5.03 4.06
C MET A 173 -12.93 5.59 5.14
N LEU A 174 -12.40 6.01 6.29
CA LEU A 174 -13.15 6.73 7.31
C LEU A 174 -13.66 8.07 6.78
N GLU A 175 -12.80 8.86 6.18
CA GLU A 175 -13.20 10.14 5.56
C GLU A 175 -14.22 9.93 4.42
N MET A 176 -14.05 8.86 3.63
CA MET A 176 -15.06 8.48 2.63
C MET A 176 -16.40 8.10 3.26
N ALA A 177 -16.40 7.36 4.38
CA ALA A 177 -17.62 7.00 5.09
C ALA A 177 -18.34 8.21 5.70
N LYS A 178 -17.58 9.23 6.17
CA LYS A 178 -18.13 10.51 6.62
C LYS A 178 -18.74 11.30 5.47
N TYR A 179 -18.09 11.30 4.30
CA TYR A 179 -18.54 12.01 3.11
C TYR A 179 -19.77 11.35 2.46
N LYS A 180 -19.77 10.02 2.34
CA LYS A 180 -20.85 9.21 1.76
C LYS A 180 -21.14 7.99 2.65
N PRO A 181 -22.06 8.08 3.62
CA PRO A 181 -22.36 7.02 4.58
C PRO A 181 -23.27 5.92 3.98
N SER A 182 -22.79 5.23 2.94
CA SER A 182 -23.52 4.11 2.33
C SER A 182 -23.21 2.76 3.01
N LYS A 183 -24.11 1.78 2.89
CA LYS A 183 -23.90 0.44 3.43
C LYS A 183 -22.63 -0.24 2.88
N PRO A 184 -22.34 -0.22 1.56
CA PRO A 184 -21.10 -0.78 1.02
C PRO A 184 -19.85 -0.14 1.61
N ILE A 185 -19.83 1.19 1.76
CA ILE A 185 -18.68 1.93 2.29
C ILE A 185 -18.46 1.60 3.78
N MET A 186 -19.53 1.58 4.59
CA MET A 186 -19.42 1.19 6.01
C MET A 186 -18.94 -0.26 6.19
N TYR A 187 -19.41 -1.18 5.34
CA TYR A 187 -18.94 -2.57 5.36
C TYR A 187 -17.47 -2.67 4.99
N ALA A 188 -17.06 -1.94 3.94
CA ALA A 188 -15.68 -1.88 3.49
C ALA A 188 -14.76 -1.35 4.60
N LEU A 189 -15.18 -0.27 5.30
CA LEU A 189 -14.45 0.30 6.43
C LEU A 189 -14.30 -0.69 7.60
N SER A 190 -15.36 -1.44 7.90
CA SER A 190 -15.31 -2.49 8.93
C SER A 190 -14.36 -3.62 8.54
N ASN A 191 -14.37 -4.02 7.27
CA ASN A 191 -13.53 -5.10 6.77
C ASN A 191 -12.05 -4.71 6.71
N VAL A 192 -11.73 -3.48 6.29
CA VAL A 192 -10.34 -3.01 6.22
C VAL A 192 -9.70 -2.95 7.61
N VAL A 193 -10.43 -2.46 8.62
CA VAL A 193 -9.98 -2.43 10.02
C VAL A 193 -9.76 -3.85 10.55
N LYS A 194 -10.72 -4.76 10.31
CA LYS A 194 -10.59 -6.16 10.71
C LYS A 194 -9.36 -6.83 10.10
N ARG A 195 -9.10 -6.60 8.81
CA ARG A 195 -7.94 -7.16 8.10
C ARG A 195 -6.63 -6.58 8.62
N PHE A 196 -6.57 -5.27 8.80
CA PHE A 196 -5.39 -4.60 9.37
C PHE A 196 -5.05 -5.13 10.75
N TYR A 197 -6.03 -5.20 11.65
CA TYR A 197 -5.82 -5.71 13.00
C TYR A 197 -5.38 -7.18 13.00
N LYS A 198 -5.92 -8.00 12.09
CA LYS A 198 -5.49 -9.40 11.94
C LYS A 198 -4.05 -9.53 11.44
N ALA A 199 -3.58 -8.62 10.59
CA ALA A 199 -2.23 -8.65 10.02
C ALA A 199 -1.19 -8.09 10.98
N GLU A 200 -1.46 -6.94 11.60
CA GLU A 200 -0.49 -6.20 12.42
C GLU A 200 -0.62 -6.48 13.93
N GLY A 201 -1.81 -6.87 14.41
CA GLY A 201 -2.08 -7.06 15.84
C GLY A 201 -1.98 -5.79 16.68
N LYS A 202 -1.98 -4.60 16.06
CA LYS A 202 -1.78 -3.30 16.72
C LYS A 202 -3.07 -2.51 16.77
N LEU A 203 -3.31 -1.84 17.89
CA LEU A 203 -4.31 -0.78 18.01
C LEU A 203 -3.64 0.56 17.70
N ILE A 204 -4.16 1.25 16.69
CA ILE A 204 -3.66 2.54 16.20
C ILE A 204 -4.76 3.61 16.31
N PRO A 205 -4.41 4.91 16.35
CA PRO A 205 -5.38 6.01 16.43
C PRO A 205 -6.52 5.92 15.41
N GLU A 206 -6.23 5.48 14.19
CA GLU A 206 -7.19 5.34 13.09
C GLU A 206 -8.28 4.32 13.41
N ILE A 207 -7.96 3.22 14.13
CA ILE A 207 -8.95 2.23 14.56
C ILE A 207 -9.90 2.84 15.59
N PHE A 208 -9.37 3.62 16.54
CA PHE A 208 -10.18 4.29 17.55
C PHE A 208 -11.11 5.33 16.91
N ALA A 209 -10.62 6.10 15.93
CA ALA A 209 -11.43 7.06 15.19
C ALA A 209 -12.58 6.38 14.42
N VAL A 210 -12.34 5.20 13.84
CA VAL A 210 -13.40 4.39 13.22
C VAL A 210 -14.40 3.91 14.26
N ALA A 211 -13.96 3.45 15.42
CA ALA A 211 -14.84 2.98 16.49
C ALA A 211 -15.75 4.11 17.01
N GLU A 212 -15.20 5.31 17.20
CA GLU A 212 -15.96 6.49 17.60
C GLU A 212 -17.00 6.86 16.55
N PHE A 213 -16.62 6.92 15.27
CA PHE A 213 -17.54 7.21 14.17
C PHE A 213 -18.64 6.14 14.06
N MET A 214 -18.31 4.86 14.12
CA MET A 214 -19.32 3.78 14.09
C MET A 214 -20.25 3.85 15.30
N GLY A 215 -19.70 4.18 16.47
CA GLY A 215 -20.46 4.43 17.69
C GLY A 215 -21.45 5.58 17.54
N SER A 216 -21.08 6.69 16.88
CA SER A 216 -22.00 7.80 16.66
C SER A 216 -23.12 7.48 15.67
N GLN A 217 -22.89 6.55 14.73
CA GLN A 217 -23.92 6.10 13.77
C GLN A 217 -24.94 5.15 14.41
N LEU A 218 -24.52 4.40 15.44
CA LEU A 218 -25.38 3.55 16.26
C LEU A 218 -25.98 4.45 17.34
N GLY A 219 -27.16 5.03 17.10
CA GLY A 219 -27.87 5.83 18.10
C GLY A 219 -28.08 5.07 19.42
N ASP A 220 -28.65 5.74 20.43
CA ASP A 220 -28.80 5.13 21.77
C ASP A 220 -29.63 3.84 21.72
N CYS A 221 -28.95 2.70 21.75
CA CYS A 221 -29.55 1.37 21.66
C CYS A 221 -30.11 0.91 23.02
N SER A 222 -30.34 1.84 23.95
CA SER A 222 -30.81 1.61 25.32
C SER A 222 -32.29 1.19 25.42
N GLY A 223 -32.97 0.95 24.29
CA GLY A 223 -34.22 0.19 24.27
C GLY A 223 -35.44 0.89 24.88
N THR A 224 -35.60 2.21 24.69
CA THR A 224 -36.90 2.83 24.94
C THR A 224 -37.89 2.45 23.83
N ARG A 225 -38.79 1.51 24.15
CA ARG A 225 -40.07 1.34 23.44
C ARG A 225 -40.80 2.68 23.48
N THR A 226 -40.78 3.43 22.39
CA THR A 226 -41.75 4.51 22.18
C THR A 226 -43.10 3.87 21.88
N THR A 227 -43.97 3.89 22.89
CA THR A 227 -45.41 3.73 22.73
C THR A 227 -45.91 4.77 21.74
N LEU A 228 -46.42 4.32 20.59
CA LEU A 228 -47.23 5.17 19.71
C LEU A 228 -48.54 5.52 20.42
N SER A 229 -48.79 6.82 20.55
CA SER A 229 -50.11 7.44 20.71
C SER A 229 -50.45 8.19 19.45
#